data_AF-A0A0B2WZ82-F1
#
_entry.id   AF-A0A0B2WZ82-F1
#
_cell.length_a   1.000
_cell.length_b   1.000
_cell.length_c   1.000
_cell.angle_alpha   90.00
_cell.angle_beta   90.00
_cell.angle_gamma   90.00
#
_symmetry.space_group_name_H-M   'P 1'
#
loop_
_entity.id
_entity.type
_entity.pdbx_description
1 polymer ?
#
loop_
_entity_poly.entity_id
_entity_poly.type
_entity_poly.pdbx_seq_one_letter_code
_entity_poly.pdbx_strand_id
1 'polypeptide(L)'
;MEKHWVSQSEPSWVFWAHEFSKRATCYSTFRRECYAAEHDDLFDFFETVVSWQRRLPSFRWLSDAGIRPSNKTGYSLSDMQYALTKESGQLPFIGCDGPRYNETKAGKGSKDHGRTEVNELWYYYHVSGTPQPGDARKLDAGKAGGRLTACAQASGAIKYYERTKGGEDRGFL
;
A
#
# COMPACT_ATOMS: atom_id res chain seq x y z
N MET A 1 -10.62 -4.78 -12.14
CA MET A 1 -10.47 -3.88 -10.98
C MET A 1 -11.48 -4.18 -9.89
N GLU A 2 -12.74 -4.48 -10.21
CA GLU A 2 -13.84 -4.80 -9.27
C GLU A 2 -13.55 -5.77 -8.11
N LYS A 3 -12.60 -6.69 -8.26
CA LYS A 3 -12.22 -7.61 -7.17
C LYS A 3 -11.07 -7.10 -6.30
N HIS A 4 -10.21 -6.25 -6.85
CA HIS A 4 -8.85 -6.05 -6.35
C HIS A 4 -8.45 -4.59 -6.16
N TRP A 5 -9.23 -3.67 -6.70
CA TRP A 5 -9.04 -2.22 -6.57
C TRP A 5 -10.42 -1.59 -6.36
N VAL A 6 -10.95 -1.79 -5.14
CA VAL A 6 -12.32 -1.48 -4.77
C VAL A 6 -12.33 -0.32 -3.80
N SER A 7 -13.30 0.56 -3.92
CA SER A 7 -13.48 1.65 -2.95
C SER A 7 -14.10 1.14 -1.64
N GLN A 8 -13.69 1.74 -0.52
CA GLN A 8 -14.19 1.40 0.81
C GLN A 8 -15.44 2.20 1.19
N SER A 9 -15.66 3.38 0.60
CA SER A 9 -16.67 4.35 1.05
C SER A 9 -17.56 4.92 -0.05
N GLU A 10 -17.27 4.66 -1.32
CA GLU A 10 -17.99 5.20 -2.48
C GLU A 10 -18.08 4.16 -3.61
N PRO A 11 -18.85 4.39 -4.68
CA PRO A 11 -18.83 3.51 -5.85
C PRO A 11 -17.42 3.44 -6.47
N SER A 12 -16.96 2.24 -6.84
CA SER A 12 -15.60 2.03 -7.34
C SER A 12 -15.23 2.92 -8.52
N TRP A 13 -16.17 3.22 -9.41
CA TRP A 13 -15.93 4.08 -10.57
C TRP A 13 -15.57 5.53 -10.19
N VAL A 14 -16.10 6.05 -9.08
CA VAL A 14 -15.76 7.40 -8.57
C VAL A 14 -14.31 7.42 -8.11
N PHE A 15 -13.92 6.40 -7.35
CA PHE A 15 -12.56 6.22 -6.89
C PHE A 15 -11.57 6.05 -8.04
N TRP A 16 -11.90 5.25 -9.06
CA TRP A 16 -11.03 5.11 -10.23
C TRP A 16 -10.87 6.43 -11.00
N ALA A 17 -11.96 7.20 -11.15
CA ALA A 17 -11.90 8.53 -11.75
C ALA A 17 -11.05 9.50 -10.92
N HIS A 18 -11.14 9.43 -9.58
CA HIS A 18 -10.28 10.18 -8.67
C HIS A 18 -8.80 9.85 -8.90
N GLU A 19 -8.45 8.56 -8.88
CA GLU A 19 -7.06 8.13 -9.05
C GLU A 19 -6.51 8.48 -10.44
N PHE A 20 -7.29 8.30 -11.51
CA PHE A 20 -6.86 8.73 -12.84
C PHE A 20 -6.63 10.25 -12.89
N SER A 21 -7.61 11.05 -12.48
CA SER A 21 -7.53 12.51 -12.56
C SER A 21 -6.43 13.11 -11.68
N LYS A 22 -6.11 12.49 -10.54
CA LYS A 22 -5.09 12.97 -9.59
C LYS A 22 -3.70 12.38 -9.81
N ARG A 23 -3.58 11.17 -10.35
CA ARG A 23 -2.30 10.46 -10.45
C ARG A 23 -1.83 10.34 -11.89
N ALA A 24 -2.67 9.84 -12.79
CA ALA A 24 -2.29 9.59 -14.18
C ALA A 24 -1.84 10.89 -14.87
N THR A 25 -2.57 11.98 -14.63
CA THR A 25 -2.30 13.31 -15.20
C THR A 25 -0.96 13.91 -14.77
N CYS A 26 -0.33 13.40 -13.70
CA CYS A 26 1.01 13.81 -13.27
C CYS A 26 2.14 13.06 -13.98
N TYR A 27 1.85 11.96 -14.69
CA TYR A 27 2.84 11.24 -15.49
C TYR A 27 2.90 11.83 -16.89
N SER A 28 4.06 12.36 -17.26
CA SER A 28 4.28 12.86 -18.63
C SER A 28 4.09 11.77 -19.70
N THR A 29 4.30 10.50 -19.35
CA THR A 29 4.18 9.35 -20.26
C THR A 29 2.74 8.84 -20.45
N PHE A 30 1.77 9.36 -19.68
CA PHE A 30 0.34 9.08 -19.86
C PHE A 30 -0.41 10.24 -20.52
N ARG A 31 0.30 11.23 -21.07
CA ARG A 31 -0.35 12.35 -21.76
C ARG A 31 -1.05 11.88 -23.02
N ARG A 32 -2.26 12.38 -23.27
CA ARG A 32 -3.09 12.02 -24.42
C ARG A 32 -2.37 12.17 -25.75
N GLU A 33 -1.48 13.17 -25.90
CA GLU A 33 -0.70 13.41 -27.12
C GLU A 33 0.24 12.24 -27.50
N CYS A 34 0.57 11.37 -26.54
CA CYS A 34 1.40 10.19 -26.76
C CYS A 34 0.63 8.99 -27.35
N TYR A 35 -0.71 9.08 -27.44
CA TYR A 35 -1.58 7.98 -27.87
C TYR A 35 -2.26 8.29 -29.20
N ALA A 36 -2.48 7.27 -30.03
CA ALA A 36 -3.16 7.43 -31.31
C ALA A 36 -4.69 7.41 -31.15
N ALA A 37 -5.24 6.41 -30.45
CA ALA A 37 -6.68 6.28 -30.28
C ALA A 37 -7.19 7.01 -29.04
N GLU A 38 -8.47 7.38 -29.07
CA GLU A 38 -9.13 8.05 -27.97
C GLU A 38 -9.28 7.12 -26.76
N HIS A 39 -8.97 7.63 -25.57
CA HIS A 39 -9.03 6.93 -24.28
C HIS A 39 -8.02 5.79 -24.06
N ASP A 40 -7.08 5.53 -24.98
CA ASP A 40 -6.03 4.54 -24.75
C ASP A 40 -5.19 4.86 -23.49
N ASP A 41 -4.96 6.15 -23.22
CA ASP A 41 -4.28 6.63 -22.01
C ASP A 41 -4.99 6.20 -20.71
N LEU A 42 -6.32 6.19 -20.73
CA LEU A 42 -7.15 5.75 -19.62
C LEU A 42 -6.99 4.25 -19.36
N PHE A 43 -7.13 3.43 -20.40
CA PHE A 43 -7.02 1.98 -20.28
C PHE A 43 -5.60 1.55 -19.90
N ASP A 44 -4.60 2.13 -20.55
CA ASP A 44 -3.20 1.80 -20.32
C ASP A 44 -2.74 2.19 -18.90
N PHE A 45 -3.24 3.32 -18.36
CA PHE A 45 -3.01 3.66 -16.95
C PHE A 45 -3.54 2.57 -16.01
N PHE A 46 -4.79 2.15 -16.16
CA PHE A 46 -5.39 1.17 -15.26
C PHE A 46 -4.76 -0.22 -15.41
N GLU A 47 -4.45 -0.65 -16.64
CA GLU A 47 -3.72 -1.89 -16.89
C GLU A 47 -2.32 -1.86 -16.26
N THR A 48 -1.63 -0.72 -16.36
CA THR A 48 -0.34 -0.50 -15.71
C THR A 48 -0.45 -0.63 -14.20
N VAL A 49 -1.38 0.07 -13.54
CA VAL A 49 -1.51 -0.04 -12.08
C VAL A 49 -1.81 -1.47 -11.63
N VAL A 50 -2.70 -2.18 -12.33
CA VAL A 50 -3.02 -3.58 -12.02
C VAL A 50 -1.81 -4.49 -12.23
N SER A 51 -1.03 -4.27 -13.30
CA SER A 51 0.17 -5.08 -13.59
C SER A 51 1.25 -4.89 -12.51
N TRP A 52 1.46 -3.67 -12.04
CA TRP A 52 2.37 -3.36 -10.93
C TRP A 52 1.89 -3.98 -9.61
N GLN A 53 0.60 -3.85 -9.28
CA GLN A 53 0.05 -4.38 -8.04
C GLN A 53 0.20 -5.90 -7.96
N ARG A 54 0.01 -6.62 -9.07
CA ARG A 54 0.17 -8.09 -9.11
C ARG A 54 1.59 -8.56 -8.79
N ARG A 55 2.60 -7.71 -8.99
CA ARG A 55 4.02 -8.01 -8.67
C ARG A 55 4.32 -7.86 -7.17
N LEU A 56 3.38 -7.34 -6.39
CA LEU A 56 3.54 -7.00 -4.98
C LEU A 56 2.56 -7.76 -4.08
N PRO A 57 2.60 -9.11 -4.02
CA PRO A 57 1.67 -9.92 -3.22
C PRO A 57 1.97 -9.83 -1.72
N SER A 58 1.86 -8.63 -1.15
CA SER A 58 2.28 -8.30 0.22
C SER A 58 1.57 -9.14 1.27
N PHE A 59 0.31 -9.54 1.02
CA PHE A 59 -0.43 -10.43 1.91
C PHE A 59 0.27 -11.77 2.05
N ARG A 60 0.71 -12.33 0.91
CA ARG A 60 1.42 -13.61 0.89
C ARG A 60 2.76 -13.49 1.61
N TRP A 61 3.52 -12.44 1.35
CA TRP A 61 4.81 -12.21 2.00
C TRP A 61 4.69 -12.12 3.53
N LEU A 62 3.70 -11.38 4.03
CA LEU A 62 3.42 -11.32 5.47
C LEU A 62 2.97 -12.67 6.01
N SER A 63 2.05 -13.34 5.31
CA SER A 63 1.50 -14.65 5.71
C SER A 63 2.57 -15.75 5.78
N ASP A 64 3.51 -15.77 4.82
CA ASP A 64 4.63 -16.71 4.76
C ASP A 64 5.63 -16.47 5.91
N ALA A 65 5.68 -15.24 6.44
CA ALA A 65 6.42 -14.88 7.66
C ALA A 65 5.60 -15.09 8.96
N GLY A 66 4.40 -15.67 8.88
CA GLY A 66 3.53 -15.89 10.05
C GLY A 66 2.74 -14.66 10.49
N ILE A 67 2.79 -13.55 9.75
CA ILE A 67 2.06 -12.31 10.03
C ILE A 67 0.74 -12.37 9.26
N ARG A 68 -0.33 -12.75 9.95
CA ARG A 68 -1.67 -12.91 9.36
C ARG A 68 -2.68 -11.97 10.02
N PRO A 69 -3.76 -11.60 9.32
CA PRO A 69 -4.89 -10.92 9.93
C PRO A 69 -5.33 -11.61 11.22
N SER A 70 -5.48 -10.85 12.31
CA SER A 70 -5.94 -11.36 13.60
C SER A 70 -6.58 -10.24 14.43
N ASN A 71 -7.71 -10.56 15.05
CA ASN A 71 -8.37 -9.67 16.01
C ASN A 71 -7.74 -9.70 17.42
N LYS A 72 -6.70 -10.50 17.64
CA LYS A 72 -6.07 -10.68 18.96
C LYS A 72 -4.59 -10.35 18.93
N THR A 73 -3.88 -10.84 17.92
CA THR A 73 -2.42 -10.71 17.82
C THR A 73 -2.00 -9.26 17.62
N GLY A 74 -0.95 -8.85 18.33
CA GLY A 74 -0.22 -7.63 18.04
C GLY A 74 1.13 -7.98 17.41
N TYR A 75 1.53 -7.23 16.39
CA TYR A 75 2.81 -7.38 15.70
C TYR A 75 3.73 -6.20 16.03
N SER A 76 5.03 -6.40 15.83
CA SER A 76 6.00 -5.32 15.87
C SER A 76 6.22 -4.78 14.46
N LEU A 77 6.39 -3.46 14.33
CA LEU A 77 6.65 -2.85 13.02
C LEU A 77 7.92 -3.43 12.37
N SER A 78 8.96 -3.70 13.17
CA SER A 78 10.21 -4.31 12.72
C SER A 78 9.99 -5.65 12.02
N ASP A 79 9.08 -6.48 12.52
CA ASP A 79 8.82 -7.81 11.96
C ASP A 79 8.11 -7.69 10.61
N MET A 80 7.14 -6.76 10.50
CA MET A 80 6.46 -6.48 9.23
C MET A 80 7.42 -5.88 8.20
N GLN A 81 8.25 -4.91 8.61
CA GLN A 81 9.27 -4.32 7.76
C GLN A 81 10.27 -5.37 7.27
N TYR A 82 10.75 -6.24 8.17
CA TYR A 82 11.66 -7.32 7.82
C TYR A 82 11.04 -8.28 6.80
N ALA A 83 9.83 -8.77 7.05
CA ALA A 83 9.13 -9.69 6.16
C ALA A 83 8.93 -9.10 4.76
N LEU A 84 8.46 -7.84 4.68
CA LEU A 84 8.25 -7.17 3.39
C LEU A 84 9.57 -6.83 2.69
N THR A 85 10.60 -6.41 3.41
CA THR A 85 11.91 -6.08 2.82
C THR A 85 12.59 -7.31 2.25
N LYS A 86 12.48 -8.46 2.95
CA LYS A 86 13.05 -9.73 2.50
C LYS A 86 12.55 -10.13 1.12
N GLU A 87 11.24 -9.98 0.88
CA GLU A 87 10.61 -10.40 -0.38
C GLU A 87 10.63 -9.31 -1.45
N SER A 88 10.43 -8.05 -1.07
CA SER A 88 10.43 -6.93 -2.02
C SER A 88 11.82 -6.43 -2.37
N GLY A 89 12.84 -6.66 -1.53
CA GLY A 89 14.24 -6.29 -1.74
C GLY A 89 14.62 -4.87 -1.33
N GLN A 90 13.67 -4.01 -0.99
CA GLN A 90 13.90 -2.67 -0.42
C GLN A 90 12.85 -2.40 0.66
N LEU A 91 13.18 -1.56 1.64
CA LEU A 91 12.27 -1.25 2.74
C LEU A 91 11.06 -0.43 2.23
N PRO A 92 9.82 -0.97 2.29
CA PRO A 92 8.65 -0.19 1.93
C PRO A 92 8.23 0.75 3.06
N PHE A 93 7.40 1.73 2.72
CA PHE A 93 6.66 2.49 3.73
C PHE A 93 5.48 1.66 4.22
N ILE A 94 5.28 1.64 5.53
CA ILE A 94 4.09 1.05 6.17
C ILE A 94 3.32 2.17 6.86
N GLY A 95 2.12 2.45 6.40
CA GLY A 95 1.21 3.39 7.04
C GLY A 95 0.28 2.67 8.01
N CYS A 96 -0.06 3.39 9.08
CA CYS A 96 -1.06 2.95 10.03
C CYS A 96 -2.05 4.09 10.31
N ASP A 97 -3.27 3.70 10.65
CA ASP A 97 -4.35 4.52 11.17
C ASP A 97 -4.83 3.99 12.54
N GLY A 98 -6.03 4.37 12.95
CA GLY A 98 -6.62 3.99 14.23
C GLY A 98 -6.08 4.84 15.39
N PRO A 99 -6.22 4.41 16.65
CA PRO A 99 -5.72 5.18 17.78
C PRO A 99 -4.20 5.26 17.79
N ARG A 100 -3.63 6.33 18.34
CA ARG A 100 -2.19 6.35 18.62
C ARG A 100 -1.87 5.39 19.76
N TYR A 101 -0.68 4.78 19.76
CA TYR A 101 -0.34 3.80 20.78
C TYR A 101 -0.43 4.37 22.19
N ASN A 102 0.07 5.58 22.42
CA ASN A 102 -0.02 6.27 23.70
C ASN A 102 -1.46 6.59 24.18
N GLU A 103 -2.44 6.56 23.29
CA GLU A 103 -3.87 6.73 23.59
C GLU A 103 -4.55 5.39 23.92
N THR A 104 -3.89 4.25 23.64
CA THR A 104 -4.42 2.92 23.97
C THR A 104 -4.19 2.55 25.44
N LYS A 105 -4.96 1.57 25.95
CA LYS A 105 -4.75 1.01 27.29
C LYS A 105 -3.33 0.42 27.45
N ALA A 106 -2.80 -0.22 26.41
CA ALA A 106 -1.49 -0.86 26.43
C ALA A 106 -0.34 0.16 26.40
N GLY A 107 -0.50 1.25 25.66
CA GLY A 107 0.54 2.27 25.50
C GLY A 107 0.39 3.50 26.39
N LYS A 108 -0.61 3.56 27.29
CA LYS A 108 -0.84 4.72 28.15
C LYS A 108 0.43 5.13 28.91
N GLY A 109 0.89 6.36 28.68
CA GLY A 109 2.13 6.90 29.27
C GLY A 109 3.39 6.70 28.42
N SER A 110 3.28 6.01 27.28
CA SER A 110 4.35 5.90 26.28
C SER A 110 4.56 7.22 25.54
N LYS A 111 5.80 7.43 25.07
CA LYS A 111 6.17 8.50 24.12
C LYS A 111 5.90 8.11 22.66
N ASP A 112 5.39 6.91 22.43
CA ASP A 112 5.08 6.43 21.09
C ASP A 112 3.71 6.95 20.63
N HIS A 113 3.77 7.93 19.73
CA HIS A 113 2.61 8.60 19.13
C HIS A 113 2.21 7.98 17.79
N GLY A 114 2.81 6.85 17.41
CA GLY A 114 2.48 6.17 16.16
C GLY A 114 1.09 5.54 16.19
N ARG A 115 0.48 5.45 15.01
CA ARG A 115 -0.83 4.83 14.78
C ARG A 115 -0.72 3.31 14.85
N THR A 116 -1.80 2.62 15.20
CA THR A 116 -1.72 1.20 15.60
C THR A 116 -2.25 0.23 14.56
N GLU A 117 -3.01 0.66 13.56
CA GLU A 117 -3.72 -0.24 12.66
C GLU A 117 -3.17 -0.12 11.23
N VAL A 118 -2.58 -1.18 10.68
CA VAL A 118 -2.00 -1.13 9.33
C VAL A 118 -3.09 -0.87 8.30
N ASN A 119 -2.88 0.12 7.42
CA ASN A 119 -3.86 0.50 6.40
C ASN A 119 -3.28 0.72 5.00
N GLU A 120 -1.97 0.92 4.86
CA GLU A 120 -1.34 1.16 3.55
C GLU A 120 0.11 0.66 3.48
N LEU A 121 0.54 0.28 2.28
CA LEU A 121 1.91 -0.13 1.96
C LEU A 121 2.36 0.58 0.68
N TRP A 122 3.47 1.31 0.72
CA TRP A 122 3.99 2.00 -0.47
C TRP A 122 5.36 1.47 -0.86
N TYR A 123 5.48 1.06 -2.12
CA TYR A 123 6.71 0.57 -2.74
C TYR A 123 7.20 1.59 -3.77
N TYR A 124 8.46 2.01 -3.65
CA TYR A 124 9.02 3.10 -4.45
C TYR A 124 9.90 2.58 -5.58
N TYR A 125 9.84 3.27 -6.72
CA TYR A 125 10.55 2.89 -7.94
C TYR A 125 11.08 4.13 -8.67
N HIS A 126 12.27 4.01 -9.26
CA HIS A 126 12.66 4.80 -10.42
C HIS A 126 12.36 3.99 -11.69
N VAL A 127 11.58 4.56 -12.59
CA VAL A 127 11.21 3.93 -13.85
C VAL A 127 12.16 4.39 -14.96
N SER A 128 12.55 3.45 -15.82
CA SER A 128 13.32 3.70 -17.04
C SER A 128 12.34 3.81 -18.21
N GLY A 129 12.17 5.03 -18.76
CA GLY A 129 11.17 5.28 -19.79
C GLY A 129 9.75 5.32 -19.21
N THR A 130 8.85 4.49 -19.74
CA THR A 130 7.44 4.47 -19.34
C THR A 130 7.17 3.37 -18.29
N PRO A 131 6.16 3.52 -17.41
CA PRO A 131 5.87 2.54 -16.36
C PRO A 131 5.26 1.23 -16.86
N GLN A 132 4.68 1.17 -18.06
CA GLN A 132 3.93 0.05 -18.62
C GLN A 132 4.76 -1.26 -18.68
N PRO A 133 6.01 -1.27 -19.21
CA PRO A 133 6.81 -2.49 -19.26
C PRO A 133 7.28 -2.91 -17.86
N GLY A 134 7.38 -1.93 -16.97
CA GLY A 134 7.86 -2.07 -15.62
C GLY A 134 9.36 -2.34 -15.52
N ASP A 135 10.14 -1.76 -16.43
CA ASP A 135 11.58 -1.58 -16.29
C ASP A 135 11.83 -0.50 -15.22
N ALA A 136 12.12 -0.95 -14.00
CA ALA A 136 12.31 -0.03 -12.88
C ALA A 136 13.27 -0.57 -11.83
N ARG A 137 13.92 0.37 -11.16
CA ARG A 137 14.75 0.13 -9.99
C ARG A 137 13.96 0.43 -8.72
N LYS A 138 13.85 -0.56 -7.84
CA LYS A 138 13.26 -0.40 -6.50
C LYS A 138 14.09 0.56 -5.63
N LEU A 139 13.41 1.31 -4.77
CA LEU A 139 13.99 2.28 -3.86
C LEU A 139 13.57 2.01 -2.41
N ASP A 140 14.48 2.34 -1.50
CA ASP A 140 14.19 2.42 -0.08
C ASP A 140 13.24 3.60 0.20
N ALA A 141 12.15 3.34 0.91
CA ALA A 141 11.13 4.35 1.20
C ALA A 141 11.65 5.54 2.02
N GLY A 142 12.63 5.34 2.90
CA GLY A 142 13.21 6.40 3.70
C GLY A 142 13.99 7.38 2.85
N LYS A 143 14.65 6.89 1.79
CA LYS A 143 15.38 7.71 0.83
C LYS A 143 14.45 8.39 -0.19
N ALA A 144 13.43 7.68 -0.66
CA ALA A 144 12.55 8.17 -1.72
C ALA A 144 11.40 9.06 -1.19
N GLY A 145 10.79 8.68 -0.07
CA GLY A 145 9.60 9.35 0.50
C GLY A 145 9.89 10.23 1.71
N GLY A 146 11.12 10.23 2.25
CA GLY A 146 11.51 11.03 3.42
C GLY A 146 10.89 10.57 4.75
N ARG A 147 10.07 9.52 4.74
CA ARG A 147 9.44 8.93 5.93
C ARG A 147 9.28 7.41 5.73
N LEU A 148 9.54 6.63 6.78
CA LEU A 148 9.46 5.17 6.75
C LEU A 148 8.12 4.61 7.22
N THR A 149 7.40 5.34 8.08
CA THR A 149 6.17 4.85 8.68
C THR A 149 5.37 5.94 9.40
N ALA A 150 4.06 5.71 9.54
CA ALA A 150 3.21 6.41 10.50
C ALA A 150 2.81 5.54 11.71
N CYS A 151 3.31 4.31 11.76
CA CYS A 151 2.96 3.31 12.74
C CYS A 151 3.71 3.47 14.07
N ALA A 152 3.12 2.90 15.12
CA ALA A 152 3.74 2.71 16.41
C ALA A 152 5.02 1.85 16.31
N GLN A 153 5.98 2.13 17.18
CA GLN A 153 7.27 1.42 17.25
C GLN A 153 7.32 0.42 18.40
N ALA A 154 6.45 0.57 19.40
CA ALA A 154 6.38 -0.33 20.53
C ALA A 154 6.11 -1.78 20.10
N SER A 155 6.78 -2.73 20.76
CA SER A 155 6.64 -4.16 20.45
C SER A 155 5.19 -4.60 20.64
N GLY A 156 4.65 -5.31 19.64
CA GLY A 156 3.25 -5.79 19.68
C GLY A 156 2.18 -4.70 19.57
N ALA A 157 2.54 -3.44 19.26
CA ALA A 157 1.60 -2.34 19.13
C ALA A 157 0.76 -2.38 17.86
N ILE A 158 1.27 -3.04 16.80
CA ILE A 158 0.64 -3.03 15.49
C ILE A 158 -0.48 -4.06 15.41
N LYS A 159 -1.63 -3.61 14.95
CA LYS A 159 -2.82 -4.40 14.68
C LYS A 159 -2.97 -4.56 13.17
N TYR A 160 -3.11 -5.81 12.78
CA TYR A 160 -3.43 -6.20 11.42
C TYR A 160 -4.69 -7.06 11.51
N TYR A 161 -5.85 -6.42 11.39
CA TYR A 161 -7.14 -7.04 11.70
C TYR A 161 -7.63 -7.97 10.60
N GLU A 162 -8.45 -8.94 11.00
CA GLU A 162 -9.26 -9.71 10.07
C GLU A 162 -10.22 -8.79 9.33
N ARG A 163 -10.45 -9.06 8.05
CA ARG A 163 -11.43 -8.31 7.27
C ARG A 163 -12.83 -8.60 7.78
N THR A 164 -13.70 -7.61 7.73
CA THR A 164 -15.11 -7.79 8.02
C THR A 164 -15.74 -8.75 7.00
N LYS A 165 -16.78 -9.49 7.42
CA LYS A 165 -17.54 -10.38 6.52
C LYS A 165 -18.04 -9.58 5.31
N GLY A 166 -17.69 -10.03 4.10
CA GLY A 166 -17.98 -9.35 2.82
C GLY A 166 -16.87 -8.42 2.30
N GLY A 167 -15.83 -8.14 3.10
CA GLY A 167 -14.63 -7.41 2.68
C GLY A 167 -13.56 -8.30 2.02
N GLU A 168 -13.66 -9.62 2.16
CA GLU A 168 -12.74 -10.59 1.54
C GLU A 168 -12.87 -10.63 0.01
N ASP A 169 -14.05 -10.31 -0.52
CA ASP A 169 -14.34 -10.26 -1.96
C ASP A 169 -14.01 -8.90 -2.61
N ARG A 170 -13.58 -7.91 -1.82
CA ARG A 170 -13.43 -6.50 -2.26
C ARG A 170 -12.08 -5.90 -1.85
N GLY A 171 -11.07 -6.07 -2.70
CA GLY A 171 -9.80 -5.32 -2.62
C GLY A 171 -8.62 -6.08 -2.01
N PHE A 172 -7.40 -5.65 -2.29
CA PHE A 172 -6.19 -6.12 -1.59
C PHE A 172 -5.91 -5.29 -0.35
N LEU A 173 -5.09 -5.88 0.54
CA LEU A 173 -4.66 -5.44 1.86
C LEU A 173 -5.24 -4.12 2.35
#